data_AF-A0A222FPG5-F1
#
_entry.id   AF-A0A222FPG5-F1
#
_cell.length_a   1.000
_cell.length_b   1.000
_cell.length_c   1.000
_cell.angle_alpha   90.00
_cell.angle_beta   90.00
_cell.angle_gamma   90.00
#
_symmetry.space_group_name_H-M   'P 1'
#
loop_
_entity.id
_entity.type
_entity.pdbx_description
1 polymer ?
#
loop_
_entity_poly.entity_id
_entity_poly.type
_entity_poly.pdbx_seq_one_letter_code
_entity_poly.pdbx_strand_id
1 'polypeptide(L)' 'MADSAASQLNQEDDIERLQDQVNLLEQEAQKISNKLSNDGFVSRAPAAKIEAEKQRLEKCQNLAQHYRERILSIVRG' A
#
# COMPACT_ATOMS: atom_id res chain seq x y z
N MET A 1 -33.58 16.47 -0.80
CA MET A 1 -33.06 15.45 -1.76
C MET A 1 -31.74 15.85 -2.42
N ALA A 2 -31.19 17.05 -2.22
CA ALA A 2 -29.93 17.47 -2.86
C ALA A 2 -28.64 17.13 -2.07
N ASP A 3 -28.73 16.89 -0.75
CA ASP A 3 -27.55 16.69 0.12
C ASP A 3 -26.86 15.33 -0.04
N SER A 4 -27.61 14.25 -0.29
CA SER A 4 -27.05 12.89 -0.36
C SER A 4 -26.11 12.69 -1.55
N ALA A 5 -26.39 13.29 -2.70
CA ALA A 5 -25.58 13.12 -3.91
C ALA A 5 -24.16 13.71 -3.77
N ALA A 6 -24.03 14.86 -3.09
CA ALA A 6 -22.73 15.49 -2.85
C ALA A 6 -21.87 14.68 -1.87
N SER A 7 -22.48 14.04 -0.86
CA SER A 7 -21.76 13.19 0.09
C SER A 7 -21.21 11.91 -0.54
N GLN A 8 -21.97 11.29 -1.45
CA GLN A 8 -21.57 10.06 -2.13
C GLN A 8 -20.42 10.29 -3.10
N LEU A 9 -20.45 11.39 -3.87
CA LEU A 9 -19.35 11.76 -4.76
C LEU A 9 -18.03 11.98 -4.00
N ASN A 10 -18.07 12.61 -2.82
CA ASN A 10 -16.86 12.78 -2.00
C ASN A 10 -16.31 11.43 -1.50
N GLN A 11 -17.18 10.46 -1.21
CA GLN A 11 -16.75 9.11 -0.81
C GLN A 11 -16.14 8.33 -1.98
N GLU A 12 -16.67 8.48 -3.19
CA GLU A 12 -16.12 7.87 -4.41
C GLU A 12 -14.72 8.42 -4.74
N ASP A 13 -14.54 9.74 -4.71
CA ASP A 13 -13.24 10.40 -4.91
C ASP A 13 -12.21 9.95 -3.85
N ASP A 14 -12.62 9.83 -2.59
CA ASP A 14 -11.75 9.36 -1.50
C ASP A 14 -11.38 7.88 -1.67
N ILE A 15 -12.31 7.04 -2.12
CA ILE A 15 -12.03 5.63 -2.43
C ILE A 15 -11.01 5.53 -3.57
N GLU A 16 -11.19 6.28 -4.67
CA GLU A 16 -10.27 6.27 -5.81
C GLU A 16 -8.85 6.67 -5.38
N ARG A 17 -8.71 7.76 -4.62
CA ARG A 17 -7.41 8.20 -4.09
C ARG A 17 -6.76 7.14 -3.20
N LEU A 18 -7.53 6.51 -2.32
CA LEU A 18 -7.02 5.45 -1.45
C LEU A 18 -6.61 4.21 -2.25
N GLN A 19 -7.36 3.84 -3.28
CA GLN A 19 -7.03 2.73 -4.18
C GLN A 19 -5.73 3.00 -4.94
N ASP A 20 -5.54 4.22 -5.44
CA ASP A 20 -4.28 4.62 -6.08
C ASP A 20 -3.10 4.54 -5.12
N GLN A 21 -3.27 4.98 -3.86
CA GLN A 21 -2.22 4.82 -2.85
C GLN A 21 -1.92 3.35 -2.55
N VAL A 22 -2.93 2.49 -2.46
CA VAL A 22 -2.74 1.04 -2.31
C VAL A 22 -1.95 0.47 -3.49
N ASN A 23 -2.32 0.81 -4.73
CA ASN A 23 -1.65 0.35 -5.94
C ASN A 23 -0.17 0.76 -5.97
N LEU A 24 0.15 2.00 -5.61
CA LEU A 24 1.53 2.49 -5.55
C LEU A 24 2.36 1.72 -4.50
N LEU A 25 1.79 1.51 -3.32
CA LEU A 25 2.45 0.78 -2.23
C LEU A 25 2.65 -0.70 -2.55
N GLU A 26 1.67 -1.34 -3.21
CA GLU A 26 1.79 -2.72 -3.69
C GLU A 26 2.90 -2.85 -4.76
N GLN A 27 2.99 -1.90 -5.69
CA GLN A 27 4.05 -1.89 -6.69
C GLN A 27 5.44 -1.70 -6.06
N GLU A 28 5.56 -0.83 -5.05
CA GLU A 28 6.81 -0.67 -4.29
C GLU A 28 7.15 -1.95 -3.52
N ALA A 29 6.18 -2.52 -2.80
CA ALA A 29 6.34 -3.77 -2.06
C ALA A 29 6.80 -4.91 -3.00
N GLN A 30 6.22 -5.02 -4.20
CA GLN A 30 6.62 -6.03 -5.18
C GLN A 30 8.06 -5.85 -5.65
N LYS A 31 8.49 -4.60 -5.92
CA LYS A 31 9.88 -4.31 -6.30
C LYS A 31 10.86 -4.68 -5.20
N ILE A 32 10.54 -4.37 -3.95
CA ILE A 32 11.36 -4.72 -2.79
C ILE A 32 11.39 -6.23 -2.57
N SER A 33 10.24 -6.90 -2.67
CA SER A 33 10.12 -8.36 -2.57
C SER A 33 10.98 -9.05 -3.64
N ASN A 34 10.91 -8.62 -4.90
CA ASN A 34 11.73 -9.15 -5.99
C ASN A 34 13.23 -8.96 -5.75
N LYS A 35 13.62 -7.85 -5.13
CA LYS A 35 15.01 -7.58 -4.76
C LYS A 35 15.46 -8.50 -3.62
N LEU A 36 14.61 -8.71 -2.61
CA LEU A 36 14.87 -9.59 -1.47
C LEU A 36 14.81 -11.08 -1.82
N SER A 37 14.14 -11.47 -2.90
CA SER A 37 14.14 -12.85 -3.41
C SER A 37 15.30 -13.14 -4.36
N ASN A 38 16.10 -12.14 -4.71
CA ASN A 38 17.26 -12.32 -5.58
C ASN A 38 18.48 -12.77 -4.75
N ASP A 39 18.87 -14.04 -4.88
CA ASP A 39 20.00 -14.63 -4.16
C ASP A 39 21.32 -13.86 -4.36
N GLY A 40 21.53 -13.27 -5.55
CA GLY A 40 22.71 -12.45 -5.83
C GLY A 40 22.73 -11.15 -5.03
N PHE A 41 21.56 -10.57 -4.75
CA PHE A 41 21.45 -9.42 -3.85
C PHE A 41 21.62 -9.85 -2.39
N VAL A 42 20.89 -10.89 -1.95
CA VAL A 42 20.89 -11.33 -0.55
C VAL A 42 22.26 -11.84 -0.10
N SER A 43 22.97 -12.58 -0.95
CA SER A 43 24.29 -13.12 -0.61
C SER A 43 25.41 -12.09 -0.58
N ARG A 44 25.25 -10.94 -1.26
CA ARG A 44 26.32 -9.93 -1.43
C ARG A 44 26.05 -8.61 -0.72
N ALA A 45 24.79 -8.32 -0.38
CA ALA A 45 24.43 -7.09 0.30
C ALA A 45 24.80 -7.16 1.80
N PRO A 46 25.22 -6.04 2.41
CA PRO A 46 25.39 -5.97 3.86
C PRO A 46 24.09 -6.29 4.60
N ALA A 47 24.20 -6.95 5.75
CA ALA A 47 23.04 -7.32 6.59
C ALA A 47 22.14 -6.10 6.92
N ALA A 48 22.74 -4.95 7.22
CA ALA A 48 22.00 -3.71 7.49
C ALA A 48 21.15 -3.25 6.28
N LYS A 49 21.62 -3.49 5.05
CA LYS A 49 20.88 -3.15 3.84
C LYS A 49 19.72 -4.12 3.62
N ILE A 50 19.92 -5.41 3.86
CA ILE A 50 18.86 -6.42 3.77
C ILE A 50 17.76 -6.11 4.78
N GLU A 51 18.14 -5.79 6.01
CA GLU A 51 17.19 -5.44 7.07
C GLU A 51 16.41 -4.17 6.76
N ALA A 52 17.07 -3.13 6.24
CA ALA A 52 16.39 -1.92 5.80
C ALA A 52 15.35 -2.19 4.69
N GLU A 53 15.65 -3.05 3.72
CA GLU A 53 14.70 -3.44 2.67
C GLU A 53 13.53 -4.24 3.25
N LYS A 54 13.76 -5.15 4.20
CA LYS A 54 12.69 -5.89 4.89
C LYS A 54 11.75 -4.96 5.66
N GLN A 55 12.30 -4.01 6.40
CA GLN A 55 11.51 -3.00 7.14
C GLN A 55 10.72 -2.10 6.18
N ARG A 56 11.29 -1.76 5.02
CA ARG A 56 10.55 -1.01 3.99
C ARG A 56 9.40 -1.84 3.42
N LEU A 57 9.63 -3.11 3.12
CA LEU A 57 8.59 -4.02 2.64
C LEU A 57 7.43 -4.10 3.63
N GLU A 58 7.72 -4.32 4.91
CA GLU A 58 6.73 -4.38 5.97
C GLU A 58 5.91 -3.08 6.08
N LYS A 59 6.58 -1.92 6.04
CA LYS A 59 5.89 -0.61 6.06
C LYS A 59 4.96 -0.43 4.87
N CYS A 60 5.39 -0.78 3.65
CA CYS A 60 4.54 -0.69 2.46
C CYS A 60 3.31 -1.60 2.60
N GLN A 61 3.49 -2.83 3.07
CA GLN A 61 2.40 -3.80 3.27
C GLN A 61 1.41 -3.34 4.33
N ASN A 62 1.91 -2.88 5.49
CA ASN A 62 1.07 -2.38 6.58
C ASN A 62 0.26 -1.14 6.16
N LEU A 63 0.89 -0.21 5.45
CA LEU A 63 0.20 1.00 5.00
C LEU A 63 -0.85 0.69 3.92
N ALA A 64 -0.55 -0.21 2.98
CA ALA A 64 -1.52 -0.67 1.99
C ALA A 64 -2.70 -1.37 2.67
N GLN A 65 -2.45 -2.20 3.68
CA GLN A 65 -3.51 -2.85 4.46
C GLN A 65 -4.40 -1.81 5.16
N HIS A 66 -3.81 -0.83 5.84
CA HIS A 66 -4.55 0.25 6.50
C HIS A 66 -5.48 0.99 5.52
N TYR A 67 -5.02 1.30 4.31
CA TYR A 67 -5.86 1.95 3.31
C TYR A 67 -6.98 1.03 2.78
N ARG A 68 -6.72 -0.27 2.59
CA ARG A 68 -7.78 -1.23 2.24
C ARG A 68 -8.85 -1.32 3.34
N GLU A 69 -8.44 -1.35 4.60
CA GLU A 69 -9.37 -1.33 5.74
C GLU A 69 -10.19 -0.04 5.77
N ARG A 70 -9.57 1.10 5.46
CA ARG A 70 -10.27 2.38 5.32
C ARG A 70 -11.31 2.35 4.19
N ILE A 71 -10.95 1.84 3.01
CA ILE A 71 -11.88 1.67 1.88
C ILE A 71 -13.06 0.78 2.29
N LEU A 72 -12.78 -0.37 2.92
CA LEU A 72 -13.83 -1.27 3.40
C LEU A 72 -14.76 -0.60 4.41
N SER A 73 -14.24 0.25 5.29
CA SER A 73 -15.04 1.04 6.23
C SER A 73 -15.95 2.05 5.53
N ILE A 74 -15.51 2.64 4.42
CA ILE A 74 -16.33 3.60 3.65
C ILE A 74 -17.42 2.85 2.88
N VAL A 75 -17.10 1.70 2.27
CA VAL A 75 -18.04 0.92 1.46
C VAL A 75 -19.13 0.22 2.30
N ARG A 76 -18.83 -0.12 3.56
CA ARG A 76 -19.77 -0.82 4.46
C ARG A 76 -20.62 0.13 5.31
N GLY A 77 -20.24 1.40 5.41
CA GLY A 77 -20.95 2.42 6.19
C GLY A 77 -22.03 3.10 5.37
#